data_AF-A0AAW0NA21-F1
#
_entry.id   AF-A0AAW0NA21-F1
#
_cell.length_a   1.000
_cell.length_b   1.000
_cell.length_c   1.000
_cell.angle_alpha   90.00
_cell.angle_beta   90.00
_cell.angle_gamma   90.00
#
_symmetry.space_group_name_H-M   'P 1'
#
loop_
_entity.id
_entity.type
_entity.pdbx_description
1 polymer ?
#
loop_
_entity_poly.entity_id
_entity_poly.type
_entity_poly.pdbx_seq_one_letter_code
_entity_poly.pdbx_strand_id
1 'polypeptide(L)'
;MVVLTDNHEDQDYILIEERQCVSLPCSPARRVSPKKKQFYINQAIRNSDLIQRAKGKKSQRRQENSRFLANLLEKDECCVDELELGSNPALPTIFSEACVNGNYVEPWKDFMQCSGEEQEQLLGLLEKEQAQRRSGGRLLRDNRNVNPAFSAHDCFQKIDRRLRATLRKRQVPIVSLTL
;
A
#
# COMPACT_ATOMS: atom_id res chain seq x y z
N MET A 1 11.94 58.15 28.13
CA MET A 1 10.74 58.26 28.98
C MET A 1 9.55 58.47 28.05
N VAL A 2 8.44 57.73 28.25
CA VAL A 2 7.09 57.87 27.64
C VAL A 2 7.00 57.54 26.13
N VAL A 3 6.61 56.33 25.72
CA VAL A 3 5.28 55.67 25.67
C VAL A 3 4.40 56.12 24.48
N LEU A 4 4.19 55.13 23.59
CA LEU A 4 3.07 54.81 22.70
C LEU A 4 1.88 55.79 22.63
N THR A 5 1.45 56.08 21.40
CA THR A 5 0.04 55.92 21.00
C THR A 5 -0.05 55.52 19.52
N ASP A 6 -0.70 54.38 19.32
CA ASP A 6 -1.33 53.91 18.08
C ASP A 6 -2.55 54.81 17.73
N ASN A 7 -3.00 54.78 16.47
CA ASN A 7 -4.37 55.06 15.96
C ASN A 7 -4.35 55.63 14.52
N HIS A 8 -4.45 54.72 13.55
CA HIS A 8 -5.50 54.57 12.52
C HIS A 8 -6.15 55.79 11.81
N GLU A 9 -6.33 55.61 10.49
CA GLU A 9 -7.28 56.28 9.54
C GLU A 9 -6.86 57.67 9.02
N ASP A 10 -6.94 58.06 7.75
CA ASP A 10 -7.44 57.45 6.51
C ASP A 10 -6.90 58.27 5.30
N GLN A 11 -6.62 57.57 4.21
CA GLN A 11 -6.82 57.96 2.80
C GLN A 11 -6.32 59.32 2.26
N ASP A 12 -5.20 59.29 1.53
CA ASP A 12 -4.89 60.25 0.46
C ASP A 12 -4.69 59.51 -0.87
N TYR A 13 -5.70 59.63 -1.74
CA TYR A 13 -5.73 59.10 -3.10
C TYR A 13 -4.86 59.97 -4.02
N ILE A 14 -3.89 59.38 -4.70
CA ILE A 14 -3.14 60.05 -5.78
C ILE A 14 -3.61 59.49 -7.12
N LEU A 15 -4.44 60.29 -7.79
CA LEU A 15 -4.79 60.15 -9.21
C LEU A 15 -3.52 60.34 -10.05
N ILE A 16 -2.98 59.26 -10.62
CA ILE A 16 -1.94 59.37 -11.66
C ILE A 16 -2.65 59.39 -13.01
N GLU A 17 -2.77 60.62 -13.51
CA GLU A 17 -3.08 61.05 -14.87
C GLU A 17 -2.46 60.13 -15.94
N GLU A 18 -3.28 59.61 -16.86
CA GLU A 18 -2.85 58.86 -18.05
C GLU A 18 -2.00 59.76 -18.96
N ARG A 19 -0.70 59.81 -18.69
CA ARG A 19 0.27 60.42 -19.59
C ARG A 19 0.73 59.38 -20.60
N GLN A 20 0.31 59.60 -21.85
CA GLN A 20 0.71 58.89 -23.06
C GLN A 20 2.23 58.67 -23.10
N CYS A 21 2.68 57.46 -22.78
CA CYS A 21 4.03 57.02 -23.06
C CYS A 21 4.14 56.73 -24.55
N VAL A 22 4.77 57.66 -25.26
CA VAL A 22 5.22 57.53 -26.64
C VAL A 22 5.98 56.21 -26.78
N SER A 23 5.53 55.37 -27.72
CA SER A 23 6.10 54.06 -27.99
C SER A 23 7.62 54.14 -28.17
N LEU A 24 8.38 53.55 -27.24
CA LEU A 24 9.79 53.26 -27.46
C LEU A 24 9.90 52.29 -28.66
N PRO A 25 10.80 52.55 -29.62
CA PRO A 25 10.98 51.63 -30.73
C PRO A 25 11.39 50.27 -30.18
N CYS A 26 10.61 49.27 -30.56
CA CYS A 26 10.78 47.86 -30.24
C CYS A 26 12.27 47.50 -30.17
N SER A 27 12.76 47.09 -28.99
CA SER A 27 14.05 46.40 -28.89
C SER A 27 14.05 45.27 -29.93
N PRO A 28 15.11 45.09 -30.73
CA PRO A 28 15.15 43.97 -31.66
C PRO A 28 15.34 42.71 -30.84
N ALA A 29 14.23 42.16 -30.33
CA ALA A 29 14.14 40.77 -29.96
C ALA A 29 14.50 40.00 -31.23
N ARG A 30 15.78 39.64 -31.37
CA ARG A 30 16.27 38.80 -32.46
C ARG A 30 15.39 37.56 -32.43
N ARG A 31 14.42 37.51 -33.35
CA ARG A 31 13.56 36.35 -33.54
C ARG A 31 14.44 35.23 -34.04
N VAL A 32 14.97 34.47 -33.09
CA VAL A 32 15.82 33.31 -33.37
C VAL A 32 14.94 32.36 -34.17
N SER A 33 15.36 32.02 -35.39
CA SER A 33 14.60 31.11 -36.23
C SER A 33 14.36 29.79 -35.48
N PRO A 34 13.23 29.10 -35.69
CA PRO A 34 12.89 27.87 -34.96
C PRO A 34 14.03 26.85 -34.99
N LYS A 35 14.72 26.71 -36.13
CA LYS A 35 15.89 25.84 -36.32
C LYS A 35 17.05 26.21 -35.39
N LYS A 36 17.29 27.50 -35.19
CA LYS A 36 18.38 28.01 -34.36
C LYS A 36 18.03 27.92 -32.87
N LYS A 37 16.76 28.09 -32.50
CA LYS A 37 16.26 27.76 -31.15
C LYS A 37 16.43 26.26 -30.84
N GLN A 38 16.08 25.39 -31.77
CA GLN A 38 16.20 23.94 -31.62
C GLN A 38 17.67 23.49 -31.51
N PHE A 39 18.58 24.13 -32.25
CA PHE A 39 20.01 23.90 -32.13
C PHE A 39 20.52 24.16 -30.71
N TYR A 40 20.18 25.30 -30.10
CA TYR A 40 20.60 25.61 -28.73
C TYR A 40 19.94 24.71 -27.68
N ILE A 41 18.69 24.28 -27.90
CA ILE A 41 18.02 23.30 -27.04
C ILE A 41 18.77 21.95 -27.11
N ASN A 42 19.03 21.44 -28.31
CA ASN A 42 19.73 20.16 -28.52
C ASN A 42 21.19 20.22 -28.03
N GLN A 43 21.83 21.38 -28.13
CA GLN A 43 23.17 21.61 -27.59
C GLN A 43 23.15 21.64 -26.05
N ALA A 44 22.14 22.26 -25.42
CA ALA A 44 21.98 22.28 -23.97
C ALA A 44 21.64 20.89 -23.40
N ILE A 45 20.84 20.08 -24.11
CA ILE A 45 20.51 18.71 -23.71
C ILE A 45 21.78 17.84 -23.75
N ARG A 46 22.55 17.87 -24.85
CA ARG A 46 23.82 17.14 -24.95
C ARG A 46 24.84 17.61 -23.90
N ASN A 47 24.87 18.91 -23.61
CA ASN A 47 25.72 19.46 -22.55
C ASN A 47 25.22 19.13 -21.14
N SER A 48 23.94 18.81 -20.91
CA SER A 48 23.46 18.43 -19.58
C SER A 48 23.87 17.01 -19.15
N ASP A 49 24.14 16.15 -20.14
CA ASP A 49 24.68 14.81 -19.90
C ASP A 49 26.20 14.84 -19.74
N LEU A 50 26.88 15.75 -20.45
CA LEU A 50 28.35 15.93 -20.41
C LEU A 50 28.83 16.84 -19.27
N ILE A 51 28.01 17.78 -18.81
CA ILE A 51 28.33 18.67 -17.70
C ILE A 51 27.65 18.11 -16.45
N GLN A 52 28.45 17.50 -15.58
CA GLN A 52 28.08 17.22 -14.20
C GLN A 52 27.79 18.56 -13.51
N ARG A 53 26.59 19.12 -13.70
CA ARG A 53 26.11 20.24 -12.86
C ARG A 53 26.26 19.76 -11.44
N ALA A 54 26.88 20.55 -10.57
CA ALA A 54 27.02 20.23 -9.16
C ALA A 54 25.65 19.87 -8.57
N LYS A 55 25.34 18.57 -8.56
CA LYS A 55 24.06 18.05 -8.07
C LYS A 55 24.20 18.07 -6.56
N GLY A 56 23.34 18.82 -5.87
CA GLY A 56 23.24 18.69 -4.41
C GLY A 56 22.96 17.23 -4.04
N LYS A 57 23.33 16.81 -2.82
CA LYS A 57 23.18 15.42 -2.33
C LYS A 57 21.79 14.81 -2.64
N LYS A 58 20.73 15.62 -2.56
CA LYS A 58 19.35 15.21 -2.89
C LYS A 58 19.16 14.87 -4.37
N SER A 59 19.73 15.65 -5.29
CA SER A 59 19.62 15.39 -6.73
C SER A 59 20.51 14.22 -7.16
N GLN A 60 21.66 14.05 -6.52
CA GLN A 60 22.53 12.88 -6.72
C GLN A 60 21.79 11.60 -6.31
N ARG A 61 21.20 11.57 -5.11
CA ARG A 61 20.37 10.44 -4.64
C ARG A 61 19.19 10.12 -5.56
N ARG A 62 18.53 11.13 -6.14
CA ARG A 62 17.46 10.91 -7.12
C ARG A 62 17.97 10.20 -8.37
N GLN A 63 19.13 10.61 -8.88
CA GLN A 63 19.74 10.00 -10.05
C GLN A 63 20.20 8.56 -9.77
N GLU A 64 20.81 8.33 -8.59
CA GLU A 64 21.20 7.00 -8.12
C GLU A 64 19.98 6.08 -7.96
N ASN A 65 18.89 6.57 -7.34
CA ASN A 65 17.63 5.83 -7.24
C ASN A 65 17.06 5.50 -8.63
N SER A 66 17.04 6.46 -9.56
CA SER A 66 16.56 6.21 -10.93
C SER A 66 17.38 5.13 -11.63
N ARG A 67 18.71 5.14 -11.50
CA ARG A 67 19.58 4.10 -12.07
C ARG A 67 19.37 2.75 -11.40
N PHE A 68 19.21 2.72 -10.08
CA PHE A 68 18.95 1.51 -9.32
C PHE A 68 17.63 0.86 -9.73
N LEU A 69 16.56 1.65 -9.87
CA LEU A 69 15.26 1.17 -10.34
C LEU A 69 15.33 0.63 -11.77
N ALA A 70 16.04 1.32 -12.67
CA ALA A 70 16.25 0.82 -14.04
C ALA A 70 16.97 -0.54 -14.06
N ASN A 71 18.02 -0.70 -13.25
CA ASN A 71 18.75 -1.96 -13.15
C ASN A 71 17.93 -3.11 -12.54
N LEU A 72 16.98 -2.80 -11.64
CA LEU A 72 16.05 -3.80 -11.11
C LEU A 72 15.08 -4.29 -12.18
N LEU A 73 14.55 -3.38 -13.02
CA LEU A 73 13.67 -3.72 -14.13
C LEU A 73 14.40 -4.58 -15.18
N GLU A 74 15.64 -4.21 -15.53
CA GLU A 74 16.48 -5.01 -16.45
C GLU A 74 16.76 -6.43 -15.94
N LYS A 75 16.81 -6.63 -14.62
CA LYS A 75 17.00 -7.97 -14.02
C LYS A 75 15.72 -8.81 -14.04
N ASP A 76 14.56 -8.17 -13.95
CA ASP A 76 13.26 -8.85 -14.03
C ASP A 76 12.98 -9.33 -15.47
N GLU A 77 13.45 -8.56 -16.47
CA GLU A 77 13.34 -8.89 -17.89
C GLU A 77 14.31 -9.98 -18.38
N CYS A 78 15.27 -10.44 -17.56
CA CYS A 78 16.15 -11.57 -17.90
C CYS A 78 15.54 -12.95 -17.62
N CYS A 79 14.27 -13.02 -17.20
CA CYS A 79 13.51 -14.27 -17.05
C CYS A 79 12.36 -14.36 -18.07
N VAL A 80 12.57 -13.85 -19.28
CA VAL A 80 11.66 -14.07 -20.42
C VAL A 80 12.12 -15.32 -21.15
N ASP A 81 11.98 -16.48 -20.48
CA ASP A 81 11.81 -17.73 -21.22
C ASP A 81 10.30 -17.88 -21.44
N GLU A 82 9.85 -17.38 -22.58
CA GLU A 82 8.49 -17.38 -23.12
C GLU A 82 8.00 -18.81 -23.47
N LEU A 83 8.46 -19.82 -22.72
CA LEU A 83 8.15 -21.24 -22.92
C LEU A 83 7.64 -21.94 -21.65
N GLU A 84 7.56 -21.26 -20.50
CA GLU A 84 7.18 -21.92 -19.24
C GLU A 84 6.04 -21.23 -18.46
N LEU A 85 5.34 -20.25 -19.04
CA LEU A 85 4.15 -19.64 -18.42
C LEU A 85 2.87 -20.50 -18.60
N GLY A 86 3.01 -21.81 -18.74
CA GLY A 86 1.90 -22.73 -18.93
C GLY A 86 2.13 -24.17 -18.44
N SER A 87 3.32 -24.52 -17.93
CA SER A 87 3.64 -25.91 -17.58
C SER A 87 3.45 -26.26 -16.10
N ASN A 88 3.34 -25.27 -15.22
CA ASN A 88 3.05 -25.50 -13.81
C ASN A 88 1.65 -24.96 -13.49
N PRO A 89 0.58 -25.78 -13.59
CA PRO A 89 -0.70 -25.39 -13.02
C PRO A 89 -0.44 -25.01 -11.56
N ALA A 90 -0.93 -23.84 -11.16
CA ALA A 90 -0.80 -23.37 -9.78
C ALA A 90 -1.21 -24.50 -8.84
N LEU A 91 -0.40 -24.75 -7.80
CA LEU A 91 -0.71 -25.77 -6.82
C LEU A 91 -2.14 -25.57 -6.33
N PRO A 92 -2.95 -26.63 -6.22
CA PRO A 92 -4.31 -26.52 -5.75
C PRO A 92 -4.32 -25.77 -4.42
N THR A 93 -5.08 -24.69 -4.35
CA THR A 93 -5.41 -24.03 -3.09
C THR A 93 -6.15 -25.00 -2.18
N ILE A 94 -6.11 -24.74 -0.87
CA ILE A 94 -6.89 -25.51 0.13
C ILE A 94 -8.38 -25.55 -0.25
N PHE A 95 -8.91 -24.46 -0.83
CA PHE A 95 -10.30 -24.41 -1.27
C PHE A 95 -10.57 -25.28 -2.50
N SER A 96 -9.67 -25.26 -3.50
CA SER A 96 -9.80 -26.16 -4.65
C SER A 96 -9.65 -27.63 -4.28
N GLU A 97 -8.79 -27.95 -3.30
CA GLU A 97 -8.67 -29.32 -2.79
C GLU A 97 -9.94 -29.75 -2.05
N ALA A 98 -10.52 -28.87 -1.22
CA ALA A 98 -11.75 -29.16 -0.49
C ALA A 98 -12.94 -29.45 -1.43
N CYS A 99 -13.01 -28.77 -2.58
CA CYS A 99 -14.06 -29.00 -3.59
C CYS A 99 -13.90 -30.31 -4.40
N VAL A 100 -12.76 -30.98 -4.31
CA VAL A 100 -12.47 -32.25 -5.01
C VAL A 100 -12.39 -33.43 -4.04
N ASN A 101 -12.14 -33.15 -2.76
CA ASN A 101 -12.03 -34.16 -1.73
C ASN A 101 -13.39 -34.79 -1.41
N GLY A 102 -13.56 -36.06 -1.77
CA GLY A 102 -14.80 -36.82 -1.58
C GLY A 102 -15.28 -36.88 -0.13
N ASN A 103 -14.38 -36.78 0.86
CA ASN A 103 -14.77 -36.78 2.28
C ASN A 103 -15.54 -35.51 2.68
N TYR A 104 -15.36 -34.41 1.96
CA TYR A 104 -16.15 -33.19 2.15
C TYR A 104 -17.29 -33.10 1.15
N VAL A 105 -17.05 -33.47 -0.11
CA VAL A 105 -18.00 -33.31 -1.21
C VAL A 105 -19.21 -34.23 -1.08
N GLU A 106 -19.05 -35.50 -0.72
CA GLU A 106 -20.20 -36.43 -0.65
C GLU A 106 -21.15 -36.08 0.50
N PRO A 107 -20.71 -35.86 1.76
CA PRO A 107 -21.61 -35.44 2.82
C PRO A 107 -22.27 -34.08 2.54
N TRP A 108 -21.55 -33.16 1.89
CA TRP A 108 -22.10 -31.87 1.47
C TRP A 108 -23.18 -32.02 0.40
N LYS A 109 -22.94 -32.88 -0.59
CA LYS A 109 -23.92 -33.21 -1.63
C LYS A 109 -25.17 -33.84 -1.05
N ASP A 110 -25.03 -34.80 -0.15
CA ASP A 110 -26.16 -35.46 0.54
C ASP A 110 -26.96 -34.43 1.35
N PHE A 111 -26.27 -33.54 2.08
CA PHE A 111 -26.92 -32.45 2.81
C PHE A 111 -27.71 -31.50 1.90
N MET A 112 -27.13 -31.13 0.75
CA MET A 112 -27.80 -30.26 -0.23
C MET A 112 -29.00 -30.93 -0.91
N GLN A 113 -29.09 -32.26 -0.87
CA GLN A 113 -30.24 -33.02 -1.38
C GLN A 113 -31.38 -33.16 -0.36
N CYS A 114 -31.13 -32.88 0.91
CA CYS A 114 -32.17 -32.85 1.95
C CYS A 114 -33.16 -31.70 1.75
N SER A 115 -34.37 -31.87 2.28
CA SER A 115 -35.33 -30.76 2.43
C SER A 115 -34.84 -29.75 3.48
N GLY A 116 -35.33 -28.51 3.43
CA GLY A 116 -34.92 -27.46 4.37
C GLY A 116 -35.18 -27.82 5.84
N GLU A 117 -36.30 -28.49 6.13
CA GLU A 117 -36.63 -28.96 7.49
C GLU A 117 -35.64 -30.02 7.98
N GLU A 118 -35.24 -30.95 7.11
CA GLU A 118 -34.25 -31.99 7.42
C GLU A 118 -32.85 -31.39 7.64
N GLN A 119 -32.48 -30.36 6.85
CA GLN A 119 -31.24 -29.62 7.04
C GLN A 119 -31.18 -28.95 8.42
N GLU A 120 -32.27 -28.27 8.83
CA GLU A 120 -32.36 -27.64 10.15
C GLU A 120 -32.27 -28.66 11.28
N GLN A 121 -32.92 -29.83 11.15
CA GLN A 121 -32.83 -30.90 12.12
C GLN A 121 -31.40 -31.45 12.24
N LEU A 122 -30.72 -31.68 11.12
CA LEU A 122 -29.34 -32.17 11.11
C LEU A 122 -28.38 -31.16 11.76
N LEU A 123 -28.52 -29.87 11.42
CA LEU A 123 -27.70 -28.81 12.03
C LEU A 123 -27.93 -28.72 13.55
N GLY A 124 -29.17 -28.84 14.01
CA GLY A 124 -29.50 -28.86 15.44
C GLY A 124 -28.89 -30.06 16.18
N LEU A 125 -28.85 -31.24 15.55
CA LEU A 125 -28.18 -32.41 16.12
C LEU A 125 -26.67 -32.20 16.24
N LEU A 126 -26.04 -31.62 15.21
CA LEU A 126 -24.61 -31.30 15.22
C LEU A 126 -24.27 -30.26 16.30
N GLU A 127 -25.09 -29.22 16.46
CA GLU A 127 -24.90 -28.22 17.51
C GLU A 127 -25.00 -28.84 18.91
N LYS A 128 -26.01 -29.70 19.13
CA LYS A 128 -26.17 -30.42 20.39
C LYS A 128 -24.99 -31.34 20.68
N GLU A 129 -24.49 -32.06 19.67
CA GLU A 129 -23.29 -32.89 19.81
C GLU A 129 -22.06 -32.04 20.14
N GLN A 130 -21.87 -30.91 19.47
CA GLN A 130 -20.77 -30.00 19.77
C GLN A 130 -20.86 -29.42 21.19
N ALA A 131 -22.06 -29.05 21.65
CA ALA A 131 -22.29 -28.59 23.01
C ALA A 131 -21.94 -29.68 24.04
N GLN A 132 -22.31 -30.94 23.77
CA GLN A 132 -21.94 -32.11 24.58
C GLN A 132 -20.43 -32.36 24.61
N ARG A 133 -19.74 -32.19 23.48
CA ARG A 133 -18.27 -32.30 23.42
C ARG A 133 -17.56 -31.17 24.17
N ARG A 134 -18.12 -29.96 24.14
CA ARG A 134 -17.59 -28.79 24.87
C ARG A 134 -17.83 -28.89 26.38
N SER A 135 -18.96 -29.45 26.82
CA SER A 135 -19.22 -29.69 28.25
C SER A 135 -18.38 -30.86 28.80
N GLY A 136 -18.03 -31.83 27.95
CA GLY A 136 -17.16 -32.96 28.28
C GLY A 136 -15.67 -32.64 28.36
N GLY A 137 -15.25 -31.53 28.96
CA GLY A 137 -13.91 -31.26 29.54
C GLY A 137 -12.63 -31.47 28.70
N ARG A 138 -12.70 -32.01 27.48
CA ARG A 138 -11.54 -32.20 26.62
C ARG A 138 -11.33 -30.92 25.84
N LEU A 139 -10.40 -30.10 26.34
CA LEU A 139 -9.65 -29.20 25.48
C LEU A 139 -9.15 -30.03 24.30
N LEU A 140 -9.74 -29.82 23.13
CA LEU A 140 -9.36 -30.46 21.88
C LEU A 140 -7.88 -30.12 21.66
N ARG A 141 -6.98 -31.06 21.98
CA ARG A 141 -5.55 -30.88 21.71
C ARG A 141 -5.38 -30.72 20.22
N ASP A 142 -4.61 -29.72 19.83
CA ASP A 142 -4.25 -29.51 18.45
C ASP A 142 -3.32 -30.63 17.98
N ASN A 143 -3.81 -31.49 17.08
CA ASN A 143 -3.08 -32.60 16.50
C ASN A 143 -2.39 -32.22 15.16
N ARG A 144 -2.34 -30.94 14.79
CA ARG A 144 -1.66 -30.49 13.57
C ARG A 144 -0.15 -30.67 13.72
N ASN A 145 0.42 -31.51 12.87
CA ASN A 145 1.87 -31.76 12.81
C ASN A 145 2.64 -30.60 12.15
N VAL A 146 1.97 -29.82 11.29
CA VAL A 146 2.54 -28.66 10.60
C VAL A 146 1.73 -27.43 11.03
N ASN A 147 2.40 -26.47 11.70
CA ASN A 147 1.80 -25.28 12.31
C ASN A 147 0.76 -25.56 13.42
N PRO A 148 1.20 -26.12 14.57
CA PRO A 148 0.33 -26.27 15.73
C PRO A 148 -0.16 -24.91 16.23
N ALA A 149 -1.40 -24.85 16.72
CA ALA A 149 -1.95 -23.74 17.48
C ALA A 149 -1.14 -23.63 18.76
N PHE A 150 -0.34 -22.58 18.82
CA PHE A 150 0.24 -22.15 20.08
C PHE A 150 -0.89 -21.62 20.97
N SER A 151 -0.77 -21.85 22.28
CA SER A 151 -1.72 -21.26 23.21
C SER A 151 -1.64 -19.73 23.12
N ALA A 152 -2.73 -19.03 23.45
CA ALA A 152 -2.73 -17.56 23.50
C ALA A 152 -1.59 -17.04 24.40
N HIS A 153 -1.24 -17.79 25.44
CA HIS A 153 -0.13 -17.50 26.32
C HIS A 153 1.23 -17.60 25.60
N ASP A 154 1.47 -18.66 24.85
CA ASP A 154 2.73 -18.87 24.12
C ASP A 154 2.91 -17.84 23.01
N CYS A 155 1.85 -17.53 22.27
CA CYS A 155 1.83 -16.43 21.30
C CYS A 155 2.17 -15.10 21.99
N PHE A 156 1.56 -14.81 23.14
CA PHE A 156 1.85 -13.60 23.91
C PHE A 156 3.30 -13.55 24.38
N GLN A 157 3.93 -14.68 24.72
CA GLN A 157 5.34 -14.70 25.12
C GLN A 157 6.30 -14.44 23.95
N LYS A 158 5.93 -14.86 22.74
CA LYS A 158 6.74 -14.66 21.51
C LYS A 158 6.80 -13.19 21.07
N ILE A 159 5.82 -12.37 21.44
CA ILE A 159 5.84 -10.94 21.07
C ILE A 159 6.89 -10.16 21.86
N ASP A 160 7.30 -9.05 21.27
CA ASP A 160 8.38 -8.20 21.76
C ASP A 160 8.17 -7.74 23.22
N ARG A 161 9.24 -7.66 24.02
CA ARG A 161 9.13 -7.39 25.47
C ARG A 161 8.46 -6.04 25.74
N ARG A 162 8.75 -5.04 24.91
CA ARG A 162 8.13 -3.71 24.97
C ARG A 162 6.64 -3.78 24.69
N LEU A 163 6.24 -4.54 23.67
CA LEU A 163 4.84 -4.73 23.29
C LEU A 163 4.06 -5.48 24.37
N ARG A 164 4.64 -6.51 24.99
CA ARG A 164 4.05 -7.19 26.16
C ARG A 164 3.81 -6.23 27.32
N ALA A 165 4.80 -5.39 27.63
CA ALA A 165 4.70 -4.43 28.72
C ALA A 165 3.60 -3.40 28.45
N THR A 166 3.41 -2.97 27.20
CA THR A 166 2.32 -2.07 26.83
C THR A 166 0.95 -2.74 26.88
N LEU A 167 0.83 -3.98 26.39
CA LEU A 167 -0.43 -4.74 26.42
C LEU A 167 -0.86 -5.08 27.85
N ARG A 168 0.09 -5.38 28.76
CA ARG A 168 -0.22 -5.57 30.19
C ARG A 168 -0.68 -4.30 30.90
N LYS A 169 -0.22 -3.14 30.44
CA LYS A 169 -0.51 -1.84 31.06
C LYS A 169 -1.76 -1.16 30.50
N ARG A 170 -2.25 -1.58 29.34
CA ARG A 170 -3.44 -1.01 28.72
C ARG A 170 -4.65 -1.92 28.94
N GLN A 171 -5.74 -1.38 29.47
CA GLN A 171 -7.06 -1.89 29.15
C GLN A 171 -7.27 -1.62 27.66
N VAL A 172 -7.08 -2.62 26.82
CA VAL A 172 -7.55 -2.55 25.45
C VAL A 172 -9.08 -2.49 25.53
N PRO A 173 -9.74 -1.43 25.02
CA PRO A 173 -11.19 -1.37 25.03
C PRO A 173 -11.74 -2.57 24.26
N ILE A 174 -12.43 -3.47 24.97
CA ILE A 174 -12.98 -4.73 24.41
C ILE A 174 -13.92 -4.47 23.22
N VAL A 175 -14.51 -3.27 23.15
CA VAL A 175 -15.43 -2.83 22.09
C VAL A 175 -14.80 -2.87 20.69
N SER A 176 -13.48 -2.76 20.55
CA SER A 176 -12.84 -2.77 19.22
C SER A 176 -12.55 -4.17 18.66
N LEU A 177 -12.85 -5.24 19.40
CA LEU A 177 -12.56 -6.62 19.00
C LEU A 177 -13.81 -7.42 18.58
N THR A 178 -14.98 -6.80 18.61
CA THR A 178 -16.25 -7.34 18.11
C THR A 178 -16.63 -6.60 16.83
N LEU A 179 -15.99 -6.96 15.72
CA LEU A 179 -16.43 -6.64 14.36
C LEU A 179 -16.48 -7.95 13.56
#